data_AF-A0A140K1T4-F1
#
_entry.id   AF-A0A140K1T4-F1
#
_cell.length_a   1.000
_cell.length_b   1.000
_cell.length_c   1.000
_cell.angle_alpha   90.00
_cell.angle_beta   90.00
_cell.angle_gamma   90.00
#
_symmetry.space_group_name_H-M   'P 1'
#
loop_
_entity.id
_entity.type
_entity.pdbx_description
1 polymer ?
#
loop_
_entity_poly.entity_id
_entity_poly.type
_entity_poly.pdbx_seq_one_letter_code
_entity_poly.pdbx_strand_id
1 'polypeptide(L)'
;MGIVDQGVAFPLLWWMLEKKGNSNTQERIELMKEFIELFCEDKIDYLSAEREFLGHDWLKYLLSQPMMSFRIRIRETELLMVEKLRASSVMVSTVYALSF
;
A
#
# COMPACT_ATOMS: atom_id res chain seq x y z
N MET A 1 7.99 -6.78 0.22
CA MET A 1 7.93 -5.85 -0.93
C MET A 1 8.81 -6.36 -2.04
N GLY A 2 8.40 -6.11 -3.27
CA GLY A 2 9.15 -6.51 -4.45
C GLY A 2 8.71 -5.71 -5.66
N ILE A 3 9.48 -5.83 -6.74
CA ILE A 3 9.12 -5.29 -8.05
C ILE A 3 8.71 -6.43 -8.96
N VAL A 4 7.84 -6.14 -9.91
CA VAL A 4 7.45 -7.10 -10.95
C VAL A 4 7.97 -6.58 -12.28
N ASP A 5 8.77 -7.38 -12.96
CA ASP A 5 9.24 -7.11 -14.31
C ASP A 5 9.03 -8.35 -15.19
N GLN A 6 8.47 -8.17 -16.38
CA GLN A 6 8.16 -9.25 -17.33
C GLN A 6 7.40 -10.45 -16.71
N GLY A 7 6.50 -10.18 -15.76
CA GLY A 7 5.72 -11.23 -15.07
C GLY A 7 6.51 -11.99 -13.99
N VAL A 8 7.73 -11.58 -13.69
CA VAL A 8 8.57 -12.14 -12.62
C VAL A 8 8.61 -11.19 -11.45
N ALA A 9 8.33 -11.69 -10.25
CA ALA A 9 8.42 -10.92 -9.02
C ALA A 9 9.81 -11.08 -8.39
N PHE A 10 10.49 -9.96 -8.17
CA PHE A 10 11.78 -9.89 -7.47
C PHE A 10 11.55 -9.34 -6.06
N PRO A 11 11.75 -10.14 -5.02
CA PRO A 11 11.63 -9.65 -3.66
C PRO A 11 12.79 -8.70 -3.35
N LEU A 12 12.48 -7.51 -2.83
CA LEU A 12 13.48 -6.50 -2.51
C LEU A 12 13.71 -6.38 -1.00
N LEU A 13 12.63 -6.43 -0.22
CA LEU A 13 12.68 -6.25 1.23
C LEU A 13 11.56 -7.05 1.91
N TRP A 14 11.93 -7.84 2.91
CA TRP A 14 11.00 -8.60 3.74
C TRP A 14 11.62 -8.89 5.11
N TRP A 15 10.75 -9.14 6.09
CA TRP A 15 11.15 -9.59 7.41
C TRP A 15 10.62 -10.98 7.69
N MET A 16 11.42 -11.77 8.41
CA MET A 16 10.95 -12.98 9.07
C MET A 16 10.42 -12.59 10.44
N LEU A 17 9.10 -12.72 10.63
CA LEU A 17 8.46 -12.37 11.89
C LEU A 17 8.49 -13.57 12.84
N GLU A 18 8.90 -13.35 14.09
CA GLU A 18 8.91 -14.38 15.15
C GLU A 18 7.50 -14.60 15.75
N LYS A 19 6.49 -14.70 14.90
CA LYS A 19 5.10 -14.94 15.30
C LYS A 19 4.34 -15.73 14.24
N LYS A 20 3.24 -16.37 14.65
CA LYS A 20 2.30 -17.00 13.73
C LYS A 20 1.36 -15.95 13.13
N GLY A 21 0.98 -16.14 11.87
CA GLY A 21 0.06 -15.28 11.15
C GLY A 21 0.74 -14.15 10.37
N ASN A 22 -0.06 -13.18 9.94
CA ASN A 22 0.38 -12.11 9.05
C ASN A 22 0.99 -10.92 9.81
N SER A 23 1.67 -10.04 9.08
CA SER A 23 2.12 -8.75 9.61
C SER A 23 0.94 -7.90 10.09
N ASN A 24 1.15 -7.13 11.15
CA ASN A 24 0.21 -6.11 11.61
C ASN A 24 0.50 -4.77 10.93
N THR A 25 -0.37 -3.77 11.16
CA THR A 25 -0.22 -2.44 10.54
C THR A 25 1.11 -1.77 10.87
N GLN A 26 1.57 -1.86 12.12
CA GLN A 26 2.81 -1.22 12.55
C GLN A 26 4.02 -1.81 11.82
N GLU A 27 4.13 -3.13 11.76
CA GLU A 27 5.21 -3.83 11.05
C GLU A 27 5.22 -3.48 9.55
N ARG A 28 4.04 -3.32 8.94
CA ARG A 28 3.92 -2.89 7.53
C ARG A 28 4.43 -1.46 7.35
N ILE A 29 4.06 -0.55 8.26
CA ILE A 29 4.52 0.85 8.22
C ILE A 29 6.04 0.93 8.36
N GLU A 30 6.61 0.15 9.29
CA GLU A 30 8.06 0.16 9.51
C GLU A 30 8.82 -0.43 8.31
N LEU A 31 8.33 -1.52 7.72
CA LEU A 31 8.89 -2.07 6.48
C LEU A 31 8.82 -1.05 5.33
N MET A 32 7.73 -0.29 5.22
CA MET A 32 7.59 0.79 4.22
C MET A 32 8.59 1.93 4.44
N LYS A 33 8.82 2.33 5.69
CA LYS A 33 9.82 3.36 6.01
C LYS A 33 11.21 2.92 5.61
N GLU A 34 11.60 1.68 5.95
CA GLU A 34 12.88 1.11 5.56
C GLU A 34 13.03 1.08 4.03
N PHE A 35 11.98 0.69 3.31
CA PHE A 35 12.00 0.73 1.84
C PHE A 35 12.16 2.15 1.29
N ILE A 36 11.46 3.14 1.83
CA ILE A 36 11.61 4.54 1.40
C ILE A 36 13.04 5.02 1.70
N GLU A 37 13.61 4.70 2.85
CA GLU A 37 14.98 5.08 3.19
C GLU A 37 16.02 4.44 2.24
N LEU A 38 15.80 3.20 1.81
CA LEU A 38 16.71 2.49 0.91
C LEU A 38 16.58 2.87 -0.57
N PHE A 39 15.38 3.23 -1.03
CA PHE A 39 15.08 3.35 -2.47
C PHE A 39 14.54 4.72 -2.93
N CYS A 40 14.23 5.67 -2.03
CA CYS A 40 13.49 6.90 -2.38
C CYS A 40 14.32 8.00 -3.07
N GLU A 41 15.51 7.70 -3.58
CA GLU A 41 16.12 8.54 -4.63
C GLU A 41 15.35 8.41 -5.97
N ASP A 42 14.69 7.26 -6.19
CA ASP A 42 13.88 6.98 -7.38
C ASP A 42 12.39 7.32 -7.18
N LYS A 43 11.72 7.75 -8.25
CA LYS A 43 10.28 8.04 -8.22
C LYS A 43 9.46 6.74 -8.32
N ILE A 44 8.76 6.41 -7.23
CA ILE A 44 7.77 5.34 -7.20
C ILE A 44 6.43 5.89 -7.73
N ASP A 45 5.90 5.32 -8.81
CA ASP A 45 4.60 5.77 -9.36
C ASP A 45 3.45 5.36 -8.43
N TYR A 46 3.38 4.07 -8.07
CA TYR A 46 2.40 3.60 -7.08
C TYR A 46 2.82 2.32 -6.35
N LEU A 47 2.35 2.18 -5.10
CA LEU A 47 2.32 0.93 -4.35
C LEU A 47 1.10 0.10 -4.76
N SER A 48 1.28 -1.19 -5.04
CA SER A 48 0.16 -2.13 -5.22
C SER A 48 0.11 -3.14 -4.09
N ALA A 49 -1.09 -3.41 -3.54
CA ALA A 49 -1.27 -4.41 -2.49
C ALA A 49 -2.62 -5.12 -2.55
N GLU A 50 -2.67 -6.30 -1.93
CA GLU A 50 -3.85 -7.16 -1.86
C GLU A 50 -4.86 -6.75 -0.76
N ARG A 51 -6.03 -7.42 -0.77
CA ARG A 51 -7.15 -7.20 0.16
C ARG A 51 -6.84 -7.41 1.64
N GLU A 52 -5.74 -8.09 1.96
CA GLU A 52 -5.26 -8.26 3.34
C GLU A 52 -4.52 -7.04 3.88
N PHE A 53 -4.25 -6.04 3.02
CA PHE A 53 -3.61 -4.77 3.33
C PHE A 53 -4.63 -3.64 3.46
N LEU A 54 -5.68 -3.88 4.25
CA LEU A 54 -6.71 -2.90 4.60
C LEU A 54 -6.67 -2.56 6.09
N GLY A 55 -7.14 -1.37 6.44
CA GLY A 55 -7.19 -0.88 7.82
C GLY A 55 -7.10 0.65 7.88
N HIS A 56 -7.77 1.27 8.85
CA HIS A 56 -7.84 2.72 8.98
C HIS A 56 -6.43 3.35 9.09
N ASP A 57 -5.62 2.87 10.04
CA ASP A 57 -4.29 3.44 10.29
C ASP A 57 -3.33 3.20 9.11
N TRP A 58 -3.47 2.07 8.44
CA TRP A 58 -2.69 1.76 7.24
C TRP A 58 -3.02 2.72 6.10
N LEU A 59 -4.31 2.91 5.80
CA LEU A 59 -4.75 3.85 4.77
C LEU A 59 -4.38 5.30 5.13
N LYS A 60 -4.50 5.68 6.41
CA LYS A 60 -4.08 7.00 6.90
C LYS A 60 -2.59 7.23 6.69
N TYR A 61 -1.75 6.23 6.97
CA TYR A 61 -0.31 6.30 6.71
C TYR A 61 -0.01 6.43 5.21
N LEU A 62 -0.66 5.63 4.35
CA LEU A 62 -0.44 5.72 2.91
C LEU A 62 -0.88 7.07 2.34
N LEU A 63 -2.01 7.61 2.78
CA LEU A 63 -2.49 8.94 2.38
C LEU A 63 -1.57 10.07 2.86
N SER A 64 -0.76 9.84 3.90
CA SER A 64 0.23 10.81 4.36
C SER A 64 1.55 10.75 3.58
N GLN A 65 1.71 9.85 2.61
CA GLN A 65 2.90 9.76 1.75
C GLN A 65 2.66 10.51 0.43
N PRO A 66 3.11 11.77 0.27
CA PRO A 66 2.79 12.59 -0.90
C PRO A 66 3.44 12.09 -2.20
N MET A 67 4.53 11.31 -2.10
CA MET A 67 5.33 10.87 -3.24
C MET A 67 4.90 9.52 -3.83
N MET A 68 3.98 8.82 -3.19
CA MET A 68 3.66 7.44 -3.54
C MET A 68 2.15 7.27 -3.57
N SER A 69 1.59 7.23 -4.78
CA SER A 69 0.20 6.81 -4.96
C SER A 69 0.05 5.33 -4.57
N PHE A 70 -1.17 4.86 -4.34
CA PHE A 70 -1.38 3.43 -4.07
C PHE A 70 -2.63 2.88 -4.73
N ARG A 71 -2.60 1.57 -5.03
CA ARG A 71 -3.70 0.77 -5.55
C ARG A 71 -3.85 -0.48 -4.70
N ILE A 72 -4.92 -0.55 -3.92
CA ILE A 72 -5.20 -1.70 -3.06
C ILE A 72 -6.46 -2.40 -3.57
N ARG A 73 -6.40 -3.72 -3.72
CA ARG A 73 -7.57 -4.54 -4.07
C ARG A 73 -8.53 -4.58 -2.89
N ILE A 74 -9.80 -4.27 -3.11
CA ILE A 74 -10.85 -4.28 -2.09
C ILE A 74 -11.85 -5.39 -2.40
N ARG A 75 -12.35 -6.10 -1.38
CA ARG A 75 -13.44 -7.07 -1.56
C ARG A 75 -14.74 -6.34 -1.82
N GLU A 76 -15.61 -6.93 -2.62
CA GLU A 76 -16.96 -6.40 -2.89
C GLU A 76 -17.77 -6.14 -1.61
N THR A 77 -17.54 -6.94 -0.56
CA THR A 77 -18.22 -6.82 0.75
C THR A 77 -17.63 -5.77 1.69
N GLU A 78 -16.50 -5.17 1.35
CA GLU A 78 -15.84 -4.17 2.19
C GLU A 78 -16.42 -2.77 1.93
N LEU A 79 -17.10 -2.22 2.94
CA LEU A 79 -17.57 -0.83 2.93
C LEU A 79 -16.44 0.09 3.36
N LEU A 80 -15.97 0.93 2.45
CA LEU A 80 -15.10 2.05 2.79
C LEU A 80 -15.93 3.31 3.08
N MET A 81 -15.95 3.74 4.34
CA MET A 81 -16.39 5.09 4.68
C MET A 81 -15.18 6.02 4.68
N VAL A 82 -14.96 6.73 3.56
CA VAL A 82 -13.96 7.79 3.47
C VAL A 82 -14.70 9.13 3.60
N GLU A 83 -14.78 9.66 4.82
CA GLU A 83 -15.39 10.98 5.06
C GLU A 83 -14.50 12.09 4.45
N LYS A 84 -14.98 12.69 3.36
CA LYS A 84 -14.56 14.00 2.81
C LYS A 84 -13.04 14.21 2.58
N LEU A 85 -12.55 13.85 1.39
CA LEU A 85 -11.44 14.56 0.76
C LEU A 85 -12.00 15.68 -0.14
N ARG A 86 -12.28 16.85 0.45
CA ARG A 86 -12.54 18.10 -0.29
C ARG A 86 -11.31 18.99 -0.19
N ALA A 87 -10.51 19.04 -1.25
CA ALA A 87 -9.83 20.24 -1.77
C ALA A 87 -8.83 19.80 -2.86
N SER A 88 -9.09 20.26 -4.09
CA SER A 88 -8.12 20.54 -5.15
C SER A 88 -7.00 19.51 -5.39
N SER A 89 -7.21 18.67 -6.41
CA SER A 89 -6.20 17.78 -7.02
C SER A 89 -5.54 16.75 -6.10
N VAL A 90 -6.34 15.93 -5.42
CA VAL A 90 -5.93 14.54 -5.16
C VAL A 90 -6.71 13.71 -6.15
N MET A 91 -6.05 13.23 -7.20
CA MET A 91 -6.57 12.08 -7.95
C MET A 91 -6.64 10.93 -6.96
N VAL A 92 -7.81 10.77 -6.32
CA VAL A 92 -8.29 9.44 -5.93
C VAL A 92 -8.54 8.75 -7.28
N SER A 93 -7.45 8.32 -7.92
CA SER A 93 -7.48 7.62 -9.19
C SER A 93 -7.97 6.22 -8.90
N THR A 94 -9.28 6.17 -8.65
CA THR A 94 -10.12 4.99 -8.67
C THR A 94 -9.57 3.87 -7.78
N VAL A 95 -10.21 3.68 -6.62
CA VAL A 95 -10.32 2.34 -6.07
C VAL A 95 -11.01 1.49 -7.15
N TYR A 96 -10.23 0.90 -8.05
CA TYR A 96 -10.74 -0.14 -8.91
C TYR A 96 -10.94 -1.33 -7.99
N ALA A 97 -12.20 -1.59 -7.62
CA ALA A 97 -12.60 -2.95 -7.31
C ALA A 97 -12.36 -3.75 -8.60
N LEU A 98 -11.13 -4.26 -8.77
CA LEU A 98 -10.85 -5.27 -9.77
C LEU A 98 -11.51 -6.56 -9.26
N SER A 99 -12.79 -6.70 -9.56
CA SER A 99 -13.47 -7.99 -9.60
C SER A 99 -12.78 -8.80 -10.71
N PHE A 100 -11.86 -9.69 -10.31
CA PHE A 100 -11.41 -10.79 -11.17
C PHE A 100 -12.33 -11.97 -10.96
#